data_AF-A0A352GJ00-F1
#
_entry.id   AF-A0A352GJ00-F1
#
_cell.length_a   1.000
_cell.length_b   1.000
_cell.length_c   1.000
_cell.angle_alpha   90.00
_cell.angle_beta   90.00
_cell.angle_gamma   90.00
#
_symmetry.space_group_name_H-M   'P 1'
#
loop_
_entity.id
_entity.type
_entity.pdbx_description
1 polymer ?
#
loop_
_entity_poly.entity_id
_entity_poly.type
_entity_poly.pdbx_seq_one_letter_code
_entity_poly.pdbx_strand_id
1 'polypeptide(L)'
;YDVAPDGRVASKWQVGGIDGLAGQSGQSDAPLAWLTQIHPDDVPILESRDQRLRLGIPSTDEFRLLSADGRVRWLRVYSRPERGTSGEVVRVVGAAKEITQDKRWEEALADSESKLQATSRTARVGYWEHFPDDNRTICSPVLWRIWGLRPGRAGPTGKVFLDMIHPDDRPRIAAAYEDPVPNCRHEYRVLRPDGTVRYVFEDLSADFD
;
A
#
# COMPACT_ATOMS: atom_id res chain seq x y z
N TYR A 1 5.41 4.60 -31.43
CA TYR A 1 6.13 5.76 -32.00
C TYR A 1 6.99 5.26 -33.14
N ASP A 2 6.92 5.83 -34.33
CA ASP A 2 7.97 5.81 -35.35
C ASP A 2 8.85 7.05 -35.12
N VAL A 3 10.16 6.87 -35.05
CA VAL A 3 11.11 7.97 -34.87
C VAL A 3 11.55 8.41 -36.27
N ALA A 4 11.16 9.62 -36.67
CA ALA A 4 11.60 10.23 -37.91
C ALA A 4 13.11 10.55 -37.85
N PRO A 5 13.82 10.63 -38.99
CA PRO A 5 15.26 10.92 -39.05
C PRO A 5 15.66 12.27 -38.42
N ASP A 6 14.71 13.20 -38.27
CA ASP A 6 14.88 14.49 -37.61
C ASP A 6 14.64 14.45 -36.08
N GLY A 7 14.44 13.25 -35.52
CA GLY A 7 14.18 13.02 -34.11
C GLY A 7 12.73 13.26 -33.67
N ARG A 8 11.83 13.62 -34.59
CA ARG A 8 10.39 13.74 -34.32
C ARG A 8 9.75 12.37 -34.19
N VAL A 9 8.77 12.27 -33.30
CA VAL A 9 8.10 11.02 -32.97
C VAL A 9 6.67 11.05 -33.52
N ALA A 10 6.37 10.18 -34.49
CA ALA A 10 5.01 9.99 -35.00
C ALA A 10 4.41 8.74 -34.36
N SER A 11 3.26 8.82 -33.67
CA SER A 11 2.63 7.61 -33.11
C SER A 11 1.60 7.04 -34.08
N LYS A 12 1.69 5.74 -34.36
CA LYS A 12 0.62 4.98 -35.01
C LYS A 12 0.02 4.04 -33.98
N TRP A 13 -1.19 4.35 -33.52
CA TRP A 13 -1.91 3.55 -32.54
C TRP A 13 -2.76 2.49 -33.26
N GLN A 14 -2.73 1.27 -32.75
CA GLN A 14 -3.71 0.25 -33.09
C GLN A 14 -4.28 -0.31 -31.77
N VAL A 15 -5.60 -0.13 -31.62
CA VAL A 15 -6.51 -0.73 -30.64
C VAL A 15 -6.73 0.01 -29.30
N GLY A 16 -7.85 0.74 -29.24
CA GLY A 16 -8.93 0.64 -28.24
C GLY A 16 -8.64 0.92 -26.76
N GLY A 17 -8.92 2.14 -26.29
CA GLY A 17 -9.31 2.33 -24.88
C GLY A 17 -8.99 3.68 -24.24
N ILE A 18 -7.98 4.41 -24.71
CA ILE A 18 -7.51 5.65 -24.05
C ILE A 18 -8.25 6.92 -24.49
N ASP A 19 -8.85 6.96 -25.68
CA ASP A 19 -9.60 8.15 -26.12
C ASP A 19 -10.80 8.44 -25.20
N GLY A 20 -11.45 7.39 -24.69
CA GLY A 20 -12.52 7.50 -23.69
C GLY A 20 -12.07 8.03 -22.32
N LEU A 21 -10.77 7.94 -22.00
CA LEU A 21 -10.23 8.42 -20.72
C LEU A 21 -9.98 9.93 -20.71
N ALA A 22 -9.65 10.49 -21.89
CA ALA A 22 -9.50 11.92 -22.12
C ALA A 22 -10.84 12.60 -22.48
N GLY A 23 -11.97 11.87 -22.44
CA GLY A 23 -13.28 12.37 -22.87
C GLY A 23 -13.44 12.48 -24.39
N GLN A 24 -12.53 11.91 -25.18
CA GLN A 24 -12.62 11.88 -26.63
C GLN A 24 -13.31 10.57 -27.05
N SER A 25 -14.63 10.56 -27.07
CA SER A 25 -15.38 9.47 -27.70
C SER A 25 -15.31 9.64 -29.22
N GLY A 26 -14.39 8.94 -29.86
CA GLY A 26 -14.24 8.93 -31.32
C GLY A 26 -12.81 8.62 -31.71
N GLN A 27 -12.64 8.05 -32.90
CA GLN A 27 -11.35 7.89 -33.56
C GLN A 27 -10.76 9.29 -33.75
N SER A 28 -9.94 9.72 -32.78
CA SER A 28 -9.33 11.05 -32.80
C SER A 28 -8.22 11.05 -33.84
N ASP A 29 -8.34 11.89 -34.87
CA ASP A 29 -7.33 12.13 -35.90
C ASP A 29 -6.05 12.80 -35.34
N ALA A 30 -6.01 13.10 -34.04
CA ALA A 30 -4.87 13.69 -33.34
C ALA A 30 -4.29 12.68 -32.31
N PRO A 31 -3.39 11.76 -32.72
CA PRO A 31 -2.90 10.66 -31.90
C PRO A 31 -2.06 11.05 -30.64
N LEU A 32 -2.17 12.29 -30.15
CA LEU A 32 -1.40 12.86 -29.05
C LEU A 32 -2.18 13.82 -28.12
N ALA A 33 -3.51 13.94 -28.27
CA ALA A 33 -4.29 14.96 -27.55
C ALA A 33 -4.36 14.81 -26.01
N TRP A 34 -3.91 13.67 -25.46
CA TRP A 34 -3.80 13.46 -24.01
C TRP A 34 -2.46 13.95 -23.43
N LEU A 35 -1.41 14.13 -24.24
CA LEU A 35 -0.12 14.68 -23.77
C LEU A 35 -0.26 16.13 -23.29
N THR A 36 -1.24 16.86 -23.82
CA THR A 36 -1.57 18.22 -23.38
C THR A 36 -2.45 18.26 -22.13
N GLN A 37 -2.88 17.10 -21.64
CA GLN A 37 -3.73 16.95 -20.45
C GLN A 37 -2.94 16.44 -19.25
N ILE A 38 -1.62 16.46 -19.29
CA ILE A 38 -0.80 15.99 -18.17
C ILE A 38 -0.84 17.01 -17.04
N HIS A 39 -0.94 16.52 -15.80
CA HIS A 39 -0.85 17.38 -14.63
C HIS A 39 0.51 18.11 -14.64
N PRO A 40 0.56 19.44 -14.42
CA PRO A 40 1.79 20.23 -14.52
C PRO A 40 2.97 19.65 -13.72
N ASP A 41 2.70 19.20 -12.50
CA ASP A 41 3.71 18.59 -11.62
C ASP A 41 4.33 17.29 -12.17
N ASP A 42 3.66 16.61 -13.11
CA ASP A 42 4.10 15.32 -13.64
C ASP A 42 4.81 15.46 -15.00
N VAL A 43 4.93 16.68 -15.53
CA VAL A 43 5.69 16.96 -16.77
C VAL A 43 7.14 16.44 -16.71
N PRO A 44 7.89 16.62 -15.60
CA PRO A 44 9.26 16.09 -15.51
C PRO A 44 9.36 14.56 -15.66
N ILE A 45 8.31 13.81 -15.29
CA ILE A 45 8.25 12.36 -15.45
C ILE A 45 8.28 12.00 -16.94
N LEU A 46 7.54 12.76 -17.75
CA LEU A 46 7.46 12.53 -19.20
C LEU A 46 8.75 12.90 -19.92
N GLU A 47 9.42 13.97 -19.51
CA GLU A 47 10.73 14.33 -20.04
C GLU A 47 11.76 13.23 -19.76
N SER A 48 11.79 12.75 -18.52
CA SER A 48 12.65 11.65 -18.10
C SER A 48 12.34 10.35 -18.85
N ARG A 49 11.04 10.07 -19.06
CA ARG A 49 10.57 8.93 -19.86
C ARG A 49 11.03 9.03 -21.31
N ASP A 50 10.87 10.19 -21.96
CA ASP A 50 11.29 10.39 -23.35
C ASP A 50 12.80 10.15 -23.50
N GLN A 51 13.61 10.68 -22.58
CA GLN A 51 15.05 10.45 -22.56
C GLN A 51 15.40 8.96 -22.46
N ARG A 52 14.78 8.22 -21.52
CA ARG A 52 14.98 6.76 -21.40
C ARG A 52 14.63 6.03 -22.70
N LEU A 53 13.49 6.36 -23.29
CA LEU A 53 13.02 5.69 -24.50
C LEU A 53 13.92 5.96 -25.71
N ARG A 54 14.45 7.17 -25.87
CA ARG A 54 15.44 7.49 -26.92
C ARG A 54 16.75 6.73 -26.77
N LEU A 55 17.17 6.47 -25.52
CA LEU A 55 18.33 5.64 -25.23
C LEU A 55 18.06 4.14 -25.44
N GLY A 56 16.82 3.77 -25.74
CA GLY A 56 16.40 2.38 -25.91
C GLY A 56 16.24 1.64 -24.59
N ILE A 57 15.95 2.37 -23.50
CA ILE A 57 15.69 1.82 -22.17
C ILE A 57 14.17 1.69 -21.98
N PRO A 58 13.63 0.49 -21.69
CA PRO A 58 12.23 0.32 -21.34
C PRO A 58 11.85 1.09 -20.08
N SER A 59 10.59 1.53 -19.98
CA SER A 59 10.11 2.35 -18.87
C SER A 59 8.70 1.94 -18.45
N THR A 60 8.42 2.04 -17.14
CA THR A 60 7.06 1.98 -16.58
C THR A 60 6.88 3.23 -15.75
N ASP A 61 5.91 4.05 -16.14
CA ASP A 61 5.73 5.38 -15.57
C ASP A 61 4.27 5.57 -15.14
N GLU A 62 4.08 6.24 -14.01
CA GLU A 62 2.78 6.65 -13.50
C GLU A 62 2.70 8.16 -13.49
N PHE A 63 1.62 8.71 -14.06
CA PHE A 63 1.40 10.15 -14.07
C PHE A 63 -0.09 10.46 -14.13
N ARG A 64 -0.42 11.69 -13.76
CA ARG A 64 -1.77 12.22 -13.69
C ARG A 64 -2.18 12.88 -15.00
N LEU A 65 -3.40 12.60 -15.40
CA LEU A 65 -4.13 13.30 -16.46
C LEU A 65 -5.23 14.16 -15.84
N LEU A 66 -5.33 15.39 -16.33
CA LEU A 66 -6.43 16.30 -16.16
C LEU A 66 -7.45 16.02 -17.26
N SER A 67 -8.47 15.23 -16.90
CA SER A 67 -9.57 14.91 -17.80
C SER A 67 -10.38 16.16 -18.13
N ALA A 68 -11.07 16.16 -19.27
CA ALA A 68 -11.89 17.29 -19.74
C ALA A 68 -12.99 17.70 -18.76
N ASP A 69 -13.42 16.79 -17.88
CA ASP A 69 -14.37 17.03 -16.78
C ASP A 69 -13.71 17.65 -15.52
N GLY A 70 -12.43 18.05 -15.60
CA GLY A 70 -11.67 18.66 -14.51
C GLY A 70 -11.16 17.67 -13.46
N ARG A 71 -11.36 16.37 -13.65
CA ARG A 71 -10.92 15.35 -12.70
C ARG A 71 -9.50 14.89 -12.97
N VAL A 72 -8.78 14.57 -11.89
CA VAL A 72 -7.49 13.89 -11.98
C VAL A 72 -7.71 12.39 -12.17
N ARG A 73 -7.09 11.82 -13.19
CA ARG A 73 -7.01 10.38 -13.46
C ARG A 73 -5.56 9.94 -13.43
N TRP A 74 -5.28 8.77 -12.86
CA TRP A 74 -3.95 8.20 -12.86
C TRP A 74 -3.79 7.20 -13.99
N LEU A 75 -2.70 7.33 -14.74
CA LEU A 75 -2.35 6.42 -15.82
C LEU A 75 -0.99 5.78 -15.53
N ARG A 76 -0.93 4.45 -15.65
CA ARG A 76 0.34 3.70 -15.71
C ARG A 76 0.63 3.34 -17.15
N VAL A 77 1.80 3.70 -17.65
CA VAL A 77 2.21 3.44 -19.03
C VAL A 77 3.47 2.58 -19.05
N TYR A 78 3.36 1.42 -19.68
CA TYR A 78 4.48 0.54 -20.01
C TYR A 78 4.98 0.87 -21.40
N SER A 79 6.28 1.06 -21.55
CA SER A 79 6.90 1.51 -22.81
C SER A 79 8.17 0.72 -23.08
N ARG A 80 8.26 0.13 -24.27
CA ARG A 80 9.39 -0.65 -24.75
C ARG A 80 9.87 -0.10 -26.11
N PRO A 81 11.08 0.46 -26.17
CA PRO A 81 11.69 0.83 -27.44
C PRO A 81 12.15 -0.43 -28.21
N GLU A 82 12.06 -0.37 -29.52
CA GLU A 82 12.51 -1.36 -30.48
C GLU A 82 13.57 -0.75 -31.38
N ARG A 83 14.65 -1.51 -31.57
CA ARG A 83 15.79 -1.09 -32.35
C ARG A 83 15.69 -1.60 -33.78
N GLY A 84 16.08 -0.76 -34.73
CA GLY A 84 16.28 -1.12 -36.11
C GLY A 84 17.57 -1.91 -36.32
N THR A 85 17.84 -2.28 -37.57
CA THR A 85 19.01 -3.07 -37.94
C THR A 85 20.34 -2.35 -37.71
N SER A 86 20.36 -1.02 -37.66
CA SER A 86 21.55 -0.21 -37.34
C SER A 86 21.66 0.16 -35.85
N GLY A 87 20.80 -0.39 -34.99
CA GLY A 87 20.85 -0.24 -33.53
C GLY A 87 20.16 1.01 -32.96
N GLU A 88 19.69 1.90 -33.82
CA GLU A 88 18.85 3.06 -33.49
C GLU A 88 17.45 2.64 -33.02
N VAL A 89 16.85 3.40 -32.13
CA VAL A 89 15.45 3.20 -31.75
C VAL A 89 14.57 3.68 -32.90
N VAL A 90 13.96 2.74 -33.61
CA VAL A 90 13.05 3.04 -34.74
C VAL A 90 11.61 3.10 -34.27
N ARG A 91 11.28 2.34 -33.22
CA ARG A 91 9.92 2.25 -32.72
C ARG A 91 9.85 2.22 -31.20
N VAL A 92 8.72 2.65 -30.63
CA VAL A 92 8.35 2.34 -29.24
C VAL A 92 6.95 1.78 -29.20
N VAL A 93 6.80 0.66 -28.51
CA VAL A 93 5.54 -0.03 -28.24
C VAL A 93 5.18 0.19 -26.78
N GLY A 94 3.91 0.39 -26.48
CA GLY A 94 3.49 0.54 -25.10
C GLY A 94 2.05 0.14 -24.88
N ALA A 95 1.71 0.01 -23.60
CA ALA A 95 0.37 -0.22 -23.11
C ALA A 95 0.09 0.74 -21.96
N ALA A 96 -1.15 1.19 -21.82
CA ALA A 96 -1.57 2.07 -20.74
C ALA A 96 -2.71 1.43 -19.95
N LYS A 97 -2.67 1.58 -18.62
CA LYS A 97 -3.72 1.16 -17.69
C LYS A 97 -4.14 2.38 -16.87
N GLU A 98 -5.43 2.68 -16.83
CA GLU A 98 -5.94 3.61 -15.82
C GLU A 98 -5.87 2.94 -14.44
N ILE A 99 -5.25 3.62 -13.49
CA ILE A 99 -5.09 3.14 -12.10
C ILE A 99 -5.69 4.13 -11.09
N THR A 100 -6.59 5.02 -11.54
CA THR A 100 -7.27 6.01 -10.68
C THR A 100 -7.99 5.34 -9.50
N GLN A 101 -8.69 4.25 -9.78
CA GLN A 101 -9.40 3.50 -8.74
C GLN A 101 -8.43 2.83 -7.76
N ASP A 102 -7.36 2.20 -8.28
CA ASP A 102 -6.32 1.57 -7.47
C ASP A 102 -5.70 2.59 -6.48
N LYS A 103 -5.33 3.79 -6.96
CA LYS A 103 -4.79 4.87 -6.11
C LYS A 103 -5.78 5.35 -5.04
N ARG A 104 -7.06 5.48 -5.38
CA ARG A 104 -8.10 5.87 -4.40
C ARG A 104 -8.28 4.83 -3.30
N TRP A 105 -8.19 3.54 -3.65
CA TRP A 105 -8.25 2.47 -2.65
C TRP A 105 -7.03 2.47 -1.74
N GLU A 106 -5.82 2.65 -2.31
CA GLU A 106 -4.58 2.78 -1.54
C GLU A 106 -4.65 3.97 -0.56
N GLU A 107 -5.11 5.14 -1.02
CA GLU A 107 -5.28 6.33 -0.18
C GLU A 107 -6.35 6.12 0.91
N ALA A 108 -7.48 5.53 0.56
CA ALA A 108 -8.55 5.26 1.53
C ALA A 108 -8.12 4.25 2.60
N LEU A 109 -7.34 3.22 2.21
CA LEU A 109 -6.76 2.26 3.14
C LEU A 109 -5.77 2.95 4.07
N ALA A 110 -4.84 3.74 3.53
CA ALA A 110 -3.85 4.47 4.33
C ALA A 110 -4.51 5.46 5.31
N ASP A 111 -5.56 6.17 4.89
CA ASP A 111 -6.33 7.07 5.76
C ASP A 111 -7.08 6.30 6.85
N SER A 112 -7.71 5.16 6.50
CA SER A 112 -8.37 4.28 7.46
C SER A 112 -7.39 3.73 8.50
N GLU A 113 -6.23 3.22 8.07
CA GLU A 113 -5.16 2.74 8.95
C GLU A 113 -4.65 3.86 9.87
N SER A 114 -4.44 5.07 9.34
CA SER A 114 -4.02 6.23 10.11
C SER A 114 -5.06 6.60 11.18
N LYS A 115 -6.35 6.64 10.82
CA LYS A 115 -7.47 6.91 11.74
C LYS A 115 -7.61 5.82 12.80
N LEU A 116 -7.49 4.55 12.43
CA LEU A 116 -7.50 3.42 13.37
C LEU A 116 -6.34 3.55 14.36
N GLN A 117 -5.12 3.79 13.88
CA GLN A 117 -3.96 3.98 14.76
C GLN A 117 -4.13 5.17 15.71
N ALA A 118 -4.63 6.31 15.22
CA ALA A 118 -4.89 7.48 16.05
C ALA A 118 -5.97 7.20 17.12
N THR A 119 -7.05 6.53 16.73
CA THR A 119 -8.14 6.14 17.62
C THR A 119 -7.68 5.17 18.70
N SER A 120 -6.99 4.08 18.32
CA SER A 120 -6.41 3.11 19.25
C SER A 120 -5.43 3.77 20.22
N ARG A 121 -4.59 4.70 19.75
CA ARG A 121 -3.65 5.45 20.62
C ARG A 121 -4.38 6.30 21.64
N THR A 122 -5.46 6.97 21.22
CA THR A 122 -6.25 7.88 22.07
C THR A 122 -7.06 7.10 23.11
N ALA A 123 -7.74 6.04 22.67
CA ALA A 123 -8.51 5.14 23.53
C ALA A 123 -7.64 4.22 24.40
N ARG A 124 -6.31 4.16 24.12
CA ARG A 124 -5.36 3.22 24.75
C ARG A 124 -5.81 1.76 24.60
N VAL A 125 -6.34 1.42 23.43
CA VAL A 125 -6.73 0.06 23.08
C VAL A 125 -5.64 -0.55 22.21
N GLY A 126 -5.10 -1.69 22.66
CA GLY A 126 -4.18 -2.53 21.90
C GLY A 126 -4.93 -3.70 21.28
N TYR A 127 -4.35 -4.32 20.25
CA TYR A 127 -4.80 -5.62 19.77
C TYR A 127 -3.58 -6.54 19.69
N TRP A 128 -3.85 -7.84 19.75
CA TRP A 128 -2.88 -8.87 19.41
C TRP A 128 -3.60 -9.97 18.64
N GLU A 129 -2.87 -10.65 17.77
CA GLU A 129 -3.34 -11.78 17.00
C GLU A 129 -2.31 -12.88 17.15
N HIS A 130 -2.74 -14.08 17.50
CA HIS A 130 -1.88 -15.24 17.59
C HIS A 130 -2.23 -16.22 16.47
N PHE A 131 -1.21 -16.69 15.75
CA PHE A 131 -1.38 -17.67 14.68
C PHE A 131 -0.73 -18.99 15.16
N PRO A 132 -1.54 -20.01 15.48
CA PRO A 132 -1.04 -21.26 16.03
C PRO A 132 -0.11 -22.03 15.07
N ASP A 133 -0.34 -21.93 13.75
CA ASP A 133 0.37 -22.71 12.74
C ASP A 133 1.89 -22.49 12.73
N ASP A 134 2.32 -21.24 12.91
CA ASP A 134 3.73 -20.83 12.93
C ASP A 134 4.16 -20.23 14.28
N ASN A 135 3.27 -20.29 15.28
CA ASN A 135 3.45 -19.74 16.63
C ASN A 135 3.85 -18.24 16.61
N ARG A 136 3.41 -17.48 15.59
CA ARG A 136 3.65 -16.04 15.54
C ARG A 136 2.58 -15.29 16.32
N THR A 137 2.98 -14.17 16.93
CA THR A 137 2.05 -13.22 17.55
C THR A 137 2.30 -11.83 16.97
N ILE A 138 1.26 -11.23 16.42
CA ILE A 138 1.25 -9.83 15.98
C ILE A 138 0.68 -8.98 17.12
N CYS A 139 1.28 -7.83 17.39
CA CYS A 139 0.82 -6.91 18.43
C CYS A 139 0.83 -5.47 17.94
N SER A 140 -0.25 -4.75 18.23
CA SER A 140 -0.37 -3.34 17.88
C SER A 140 0.64 -2.49 18.67
N PRO A 141 1.19 -1.40 18.09
CA PRO A 141 2.11 -0.49 18.79
C PRO A 141 1.59 0.05 20.13
N VAL A 142 0.27 0.14 20.29
CA VAL A 142 -0.37 0.60 21.52
C VAL A 142 -0.23 -0.44 22.63
N LEU A 143 -0.37 -1.74 22.31
CA LEU A 143 -0.25 -2.83 23.29
C LEU A 143 1.14 -2.82 23.95
N TRP A 144 2.20 -2.64 23.14
CA TRP A 144 3.56 -2.46 23.64
C TRP A 144 3.66 -1.35 24.69
N ARG A 145 3.01 -0.21 24.44
CA ARG A 145 2.99 0.93 25.37
C ARG A 145 2.17 0.65 26.62
N ILE A 146 1.05 -0.08 26.51
CA ILE A 146 0.25 -0.54 27.66
C ILE A 146 1.10 -1.43 28.57
N TRP A 147 1.99 -2.22 28.01
CA TRP A 147 2.84 -3.17 28.74
C TRP A 147 4.22 -2.58 29.11
N GLY A 148 4.50 -1.33 28.76
CA GLY A 148 5.78 -0.67 29.10
C GLY A 148 6.98 -1.16 28.27
N LEU A 149 6.71 -1.76 27.12
CA LEU A 149 7.71 -2.32 26.21
C LEU A 149 7.97 -1.38 25.02
N ARG A 150 9.13 -1.55 24.37
CA ARG A 150 9.49 -0.83 23.13
C ARG A 150 9.25 -1.73 21.91
N PRO A 151 8.60 -1.23 20.84
CA PRO A 151 8.50 -1.97 19.59
C PRO A 151 9.89 -2.17 18.97
N GLY A 152 10.18 -3.37 18.45
CA GLY A 152 11.38 -3.63 17.63
C GLY A 152 12.47 -4.54 18.24
N ARG A 153 12.32 -5.03 19.48
CA ARG A 153 12.95 -6.32 19.84
C ARG A 153 11.97 -7.42 19.44
N ALA A 154 12.48 -8.60 19.05
CA ALA A 154 11.69 -9.79 18.75
C ALA A 154 10.41 -9.78 19.60
N GLY A 155 9.25 -9.78 18.92
CA GLY A 155 7.94 -9.70 19.57
C GLY A 155 7.91 -10.58 20.81
N PRO A 156 7.38 -10.13 21.96
CA PRO A 156 7.02 -11.03 23.03
C PRO A 156 6.27 -12.18 22.38
N THR A 157 6.83 -13.37 22.42
CA THR A 157 6.06 -14.58 22.16
C THR A 157 4.95 -14.63 23.21
N GLY A 158 3.87 -15.38 22.98
CA GLY A 158 2.79 -15.53 23.99
C GLY A 158 3.33 -15.79 25.40
N LYS A 159 4.46 -16.50 25.51
CA LYS A 159 5.18 -16.74 26.76
C LYS A 159 5.73 -15.48 27.45
N VAL A 160 6.33 -14.55 26.71
CA VAL A 160 6.86 -13.31 27.28
C VAL A 160 5.72 -12.44 27.83
N PHE A 161 4.55 -12.50 27.21
CA PHE A 161 3.37 -11.82 27.75
C PHE A 161 2.87 -12.49 29.05
N LEU A 162 2.78 -13.81 29.12
CA LEU A 162 2.43 -14.52 30.37
C LEU A 162 3.37 -14.18 31.55
N ASP A 163 4.68 -14.04 31.28
CA ASP A 163 5.68 -13.70 32.31
C ASP A 163 5.53 -12.27 32.86
N MET A 164 4.86 -11.38 32.12
CA MET A 164 4.57 -10.02 32.57
C MET A 164 3.24 -9.91 33.31
N ILE A 165 2.41 -10.95 33.32
CA ILE A 165 1.22 -11.00 34.17
C ILE A 165 1.66 -11.14 35.63
N HIS A 166 0.97 -10.43 36.52
CA HIS A 166 1.21 -10.49 37.96
C HIS A 166 1.16 -11.95 38.46
N PRO A 167 2.07 -12.38 39.35
CA PRO A 167 2.16 -13.77 39.79
C PRO A 167 0.83 -14.38 40.26
N ASP A 168 0.02 -13.62 41.00
CA ASP A 168 -1.30 -14.04 41.47
C ASP A 168 -2.32 -14.29 40.35
N ASP A 169 -2.21 -13.57 39.23
CA ASP A 169 -3.17 -13.65 38.12
C ASP A 169 -2.72 -14.69 37.07
N ARG A 170 -1.43 -15.01 37.03
CA ARG A 170 -0.81 -15.86 36.00
C ARG A 170 -1.40 -17.27 35.90
N PRO A 171 -1.65 -18.04 37.00
CA PRO A 171 -2.22 -19.37 36.87
C PRO A 171 -3.60 -19.37 36.19
N ARG A 172 -4.43 -18.38 36.54
CA ARG A 172 -5.76 -18.22 35.96
C ARG A 172 -5.70 -17.85 34.48
N ILE A 173 -4.83 -16.91 34.11
CA ILE A 173 -4.72 -16.46 32.71
C ILE A 173 -4.05 -17.51 31.82
N ALA A 174 -3.04 -18.24 32.33
CA ALA A 174 -2.42 -19.33 31.58
C ALA A 174 -3.44 -20.44 31.26
N ALA A 175 -4.26 -20.84 32.22
CA ALA A 175 -5.34 -21.80 31.98
C ALA A 175 -6.35 -21.31 30.92
N ALA A 176 -6.67 -20.01 30.92
CA ALA A 176 -7.57 -19.42 29.94
C ALA A 176 -7.00 -19.35 28.51
N TYR A 177 -5.67 -19.34 28.35
CA TYR A 177 -5.03 -19.45 27.03
C TYR A 177 -4.85 -20.89 26.56
N GLU A 178 -4.76 -21.87 27.47
CA GLU A 178 -4.71 -23.30 27.14
C GLU A 178 -6.09 -23.83 26.69
N ASP A 179 -7.17 -23.35 27.30
CA ASP A 179 -8.54 -23.68 26.93
C ASP A 179 -9.36 -22.39 26.68
N PRO A 180 -9.13 -21.73 25.52
CA PRO A 180 -9.74 -20.43 25.24
C PRO A 180 -11.23 -20.57 25.00
N VAL A 181 -12.01 -19.97 25.90
CA VAL A 181 -13.45 -19.81 25.71
C VAL A 181 -13.68 -18.64 24.73
N PRO A 182 -14.42 -18.85 23.62
CA PRO A 182 -14.74 -17.77 22.69
C PRO A 182 -15.47 -16.61 23.39
N ASN A 183 -15.10 -15.37 23.04
CA ASN A 183 -15.70 -14.13 23.58
C ASN A 183 -15.57 -14.00 25.11
N CYS A 184 -14.41 -14.40 25.65
CA CYS A 184 -14.14 -14.29 27.07
C CYS A 184 -13.51 -12.94 27.40
N ARG A 185 -13.90 -12.37 28.55
CA ARG A 185 -13.33 -11.12 29.06
C ARG A 185 -12.45 -11.39 30.26
N HIS A 186 -11.21 -10.92 30.20
CA HIS A 186 -10.27 -11.01 31.29
C HIS A 186 -9.93 -9.62 31.82
N GLU A 187 -9.93 -9.50 33.14
CA GLU A 187 -9.25 -8.42 33.84
C GLU A 187 -8.07 -9.01 34.60
N TYR A 188 -6.87 -8.46 34.41
CA TYR A 188 -5.67 -8.91 35.10
C TYR A 188 -4.65 -7.79 35.25
N ARG A 189 -3.72 -7.99 36.18
CA ARG A 189 -2.62 -7.07 36.44
C ARG A 189 -1.42 -7.45 35.59
N VAL A 190 -0.83 -6.47 34.94
CA VAL A 190 0.47 -6.56 34.26
C VAL A 190 1.53 -5.89 35.13
N LEU A 191 2.61 -6.62 35.42
CA LEU A 191 3.83 -6.14 36.03
C LEU A 191 4.81 -5.70 34.93
N ARG A 192 5.03 -4.40 34.84
CA ARG A 192 5.92 -3.80 33.84
C ARG A 192 7.39 -3.95 34.22
N PRO A 193 8.33 -3.82 33.26
CA PRO A 193 9.77 -3.90 33.54
C PRO A 193 10.27 -2.83 34.52
N ASP A 194 9.57 -1.69 34.63
CA ASP A 194 9.87 -0.62 35.60
C ASP A 194 9.32 -0.91 37.01
N GLY A 195 8.71 -2.09 37.22
CA GLY A 195 8.10 -2.51 38.48
C GLY A 195 6.68 -1.97 38.70
N THR A 196 6.13 -1.16 37.79
CA THR A 196 4.77 -0.64 37.93
C THR A 196 3.72 -1.68 37.58
N VAL A 197 2.62 -1.67 38.33
CA VAL A 197 1.46 -2.55 38.08
C VAL A 197 0.38 -1.78 37.33
N ARG A 198 -0.22 -2.40 36.30
CA ARG A 198 -1.39 -1.87 35.59
C ARG A 198 -2.49 -2.90 35.47
N TYR A 199 -3.74 -2.44 35.57
CA TYR A 199 -4.91 -3.24 35.22
C TYR A 199 -5.11 -3.20 33.71
N VAL A 200 -5.30 -4.38 33.12
CA VAL A 200 -5.58 -4.58 31.70
C VAL A 200 -6.92 -5.31 31.59
N PHE A 201 -7.75 -4.80 30.70
CA PHE A 201 -8.98 -5.44 30.26
C PHE A 201 -8.73 -6.01 28.87
N GLU A 202 -9.02 -7.28 28.70
CA GLU A 202 -8.86 -8.02 27.45
C GLU A 202 -10.19 -8.65 27.07
N ASP A 203 -10.57 -8.51 25.80
CA ASP A 203 -11.67 -9.24 25.19
C ASP A 203 -11.04 -10.20 24.17
N LEU A 204 -11.14 -11.50 24.44
CA LEU A 204 -10.54 -12.57 23.64
C LEU A 204 -11.60 -13.21 22.77
N SER A 205 -11.41 -13.16 21.46
CA SER A 205 -12.14 -13.97 20.48
C SER A 205 -11.18 -14.99 19.88
N ALA A 206 -11.67 -16.22 19.71
CA ALA A 206 -10.95 -17.31 19.07
C ALA A 206 -11.82 -17.82 17.93
N ASP A 207 -11.31 -17.68 16.70
CA ASP A 207 -11.92 -18.25 15.51
C ASP A 207 -11.29 -19.62 15.27
N PHE A 208 -12.10 -20.67 15.37
CA PHE A 208 -11.70 -22.03 15.01
C PHE A 208 -12.30 -22.35 13.65
N ASP A 209 -11.46 -22.55 12.64
CA ASP A 209 -11.85 -23.08 11.33
C ASP A 209 -12.19 -24.58 11.40
#